data_AF-A0A6A5Q807-F1
#
_entry.id   AF-A0A6A5Q807-F1
#
_cell.length_a   1.000
_cell.length_b   1.000
_cell.length_c   1.000
_cell.angle_alpha   90.00
_cell.angle_beta   90.00
_cell.angle_gamma   90.00
#
_symmetry.space_group_name_H-M   'P 1'
#
loop_
_entity.id
_entity.type
_entity.pdbx_description
1 polymer ?
#
loop_
_entity_poly.entity_id
_entity_poly.type
_entity_poly.pdbx_seq_one_letter_code
_entity_poly.pdbx_strand_id
1 'polypeptide(L)'
;MRLLFLLLPILTWIQVGFAQKPDALSVFATLPQCAQLCLATALGNSSCTLSEPQCMCNNAELQSETEACVRKSCTLRKALTTKNVTATFCETPIRNGSNKIRITNIVTGVVANACNLLRMSEKILSVGFRGLGMDDYSIMGTAALGVPLIVIIDRGIVPNGLAMDVWVVPFHHITEFLRWLYFLELFYTILIATVKLALLFFFLRIFPKRNIRRMLWATVAFDVLYGTAFVITSIFQCKPISFYWTHWDGEGTGKCVNLNAFFWSNAIISIVLDIWMLALPLYQVFHLQLSWRNKINVGMMFFVGTFFTVVSVLRLQSLIDFGVSLNPTWDQADVIYWSCIEINVGIICACMPSLRVIFVRMFPKMFASSREATVNLRKYGGRSEGMGGASAVRCGPEKAKNAHNITYTQTFDIQYADGDETSLVHMDDFNSKRRKPESSNGSEASL
;
A
#
# COMPACT_ATOMS: atom_id res chain seq x y z
N MET A 1 32.48 7.39 -57.03
CA MET A 1 32.67 7.78 -55.61
C MET A 1 31.72 7.04 -54.66
N ARG A 2 31.56 5.71 -54.82
CA ARG A 2 30.75 4.83 -53.94
C ARG A 2 31.41 3.45 -53.71
N LEU A 3 32.72 3.34 -53.99
CA LEU A 3 33.49 2.12 -53.79
C LEU A 3 34.48 2.21 -52.60
N LEU A 4 34.58 3.37 -51.95
CA LEU A 4 35.56 3.62 -50.87
C LEU A 4 34.98 3.43 -49.47
N PHE A 5 33.67 3.19 -49.35
CA PHE A 5 32.98 2.99 -48.06
C PHE A 5 32.80 1.52 -47.65
N LEU A 6 33.22 0.56 -48.48
CA LEU A 6 33.11 -0.88 -48.20
C LEU A 6 34.37 -1.51 -47.59
N LEU A 7 35.45 -0.75 -47.42
CA LEU A 7 36.70 -1.24 -46.81
C LEU A 7 36.89 -0.79 -45.35
N LEU A 8 35.96 -0.03 -44.78
CA LEU A 8 36.01 0.42 -43.38
C LEU A 8 35.63 -0.63 -42.31
N PRO A 9 34.96 -1.77 -42.57
CA PRO A 9 34.66 -2.73 -41.50
C PRO A 9 35.78 -3.77 -41.26
N ILE A 10 36.88 -3.73 -42.02
CA ILE A 10 37.98 -4.71 -41.91
C ILE A 10 39.13 -4.19 -41.00
N LEU A 11 39.13 -2.91 -40.64
CA LEU A 11 40.14 -2.31 -39.75
C LEU A 11 39.73 -2.19 -38.28
N THR A 12 38.58 -2.75 -37.88
CA THR A 12 38.17 -2.83 -36.46
C THR A 12 38.43 -4.22 -35.85
N TRP A 13 39.24 -5.05 -36.50
CA TRP A 13 39.85 -6.21 -35.86
C TRP A 13 41.23 -5.78 -35.36
N ILE A 14 41.56 -6.13 -34.10
CA ILE A 14 42.72 -5.71 -33.29
C ILE A 14 42.43 -4.35 -32.62
N GLN A 15 41.94 -4.30 -31.38
CA GLN A 15 42.70 -4.63 -30.17
C GLN A 15 41.77 -5.29 -29.13
N VAL A 16 41.80 -6.62 -29.02
CA VAL A 16 41.52 -7.25 -27.73
C VAL A 16 42.76 -6.99 -26.89
N GLY A 17 42.74 -5.93 -26.10
CA GLY A 17 43.69 -5.78 -25.01
C GLY A 17 43.49 -6.97 -24.08
N PHE A 18 44.45 -7.90 -24.06
CA PHE A 18 44.55 -8.83 -22.95
C PHE A 18 44.76 -7.99 -21.70
N ALA A 19 43.71 -7.79 -20.91
CA ALA A 19 43.87 -7.39 -19.53
C ALA A 19 44.64 -8.54 -18.87
N GLN A 20 45.95 -8.34 -18.65
CA GLN A 20 46.74 -9.24 -17.81
C GLN A 20 46.03 -9.31 -16.46
N LYS A 21 45.51 -10.49 -16.09
CA LYS A 21 44.96 -10.72 -14.76
C LYS A 21 46.07 -10.37 -13.77
N PRO A 22 45.84 -9.45 -12.81
CA PRO A 22 46.90 -9.04 -11.90
C PRO A 22 47.44 -10.25 -11.16
N ASP A 23 48.76 -10.36 -11.01
CA ASP A 23 49.38 -11.49 -10.32
C ASP A 23 48.83 -11.58 -8.89
N ALA A 24 48.47 -12.78 -8.42
CA ALA A 24 47.89 -13.00 -7.09
C ALA A 24 48.74 -12.42 -5.95
N LEU A 25 50.08 -12.40 -6.13
CA LEU A 25 51.04 -11.78 -5.23
C LEU A 25 50.88 -10.25 -5.13
N SER A 26 50.62 -9.58 -6.25
CA SER A 26 50.39 -8.13 -6.27
C SER A 26 49.11 -7.77 -5.53
N VAL A 27 48.06 -8.58 -5.68
CA VAL A 27 46.78 -8.41 -4.97
C VAL A 27 46.93 -8.71 -3.49
N PHE A 28 47.66 -9.76 -3.11
CA PHE A 28 47.98 -10.05 -1.71
C PHE A 28 48.69 -8.88 -1.02
N ALA A 29 49.63 -8.23 -1.72
CA ALA A 29 50.35 -7.07 -1.19
C ALA A 29 49.44 -5.85 -0.94
N THR A 30 48.32 -5.72 -1.68
CA THR A 30 47.33 -4.65 -1.46
C THR A 30 46.36 -4.90 -0.31
N LEU A 31 46.30 -6.14 0.20
CA LEU A 31 45.41 -6.49 1.30
C LEU A 31 45.91 -5.91 2.63
N PRO A 32 45.00 -5.53 3.56
CA PRO A 32 45.39 -5.16 4.91
C PRO A 32 46.11 -6.32 5.63
N GLN A 33 47.08 -6.00 6.50
CA GLN A 33 47.86 -7.00 7.25
C GLN A 33 47.00 -8.05 7.99
N CYS A 34 45.87 -7.63 8.59
CA CYS A 34 44.96 -8.55 9.27
C CYS A 34 44.32 -9.57 8.30
N ALA A 35 44.03 -9.16 7.06
CA ALA A 35 43.47 -10.02 6.03
C ALA A 35 44.53 -10.94 5.41
N GLN A 36 45.77 -10.47 5.29
CA GLN A 36 46.91 -11.28 4.85
C GLN A 36 47.14 -12.48 5.80
N LEU A 37 47.09 -12.25 7.12
CA LEU A 37 47.21 -13.31 8.12
C LEU A 37 46.07 -14.32 8.03
N CYS A 38 44.83 -13.85 7.89
CA CYS A 38 43.66 -14.72 7.73
C CYS A 38 43.74 -15.57 6.45
N LEU A 39 44.10 -14.97 5.33
CA LEU A 39 44.22 -15.66 4.06
C LEU A 39 45.38 -16.68 4.08
N ALA A 40 46.53 -16.33 4.67
CA ALA A 40 47.65 -17.26 4.83
C ALA A 40 47.30 -18.47 5.71
N THR A 41 46.55 -18.24 6.79
CA THR A 41 46.08 -19.30 7.69
C THR A 41 45.10 -20.23 6.97
N ALA A 42 44.13 -19.65 6.26
CA ALA A 42 43.15 -20.43 5.51
C ALA A 42 43.80 -21.22 4.36
N LEU A 43 44.80 -20.65 3.69
CA LEU A 43 45.56 -21.35 2.65
C LEU A 43 46.36 -22.53 3.21
N GLY A 44 46.94 -22.40 4.41
CA GLY A 44 47.66 -23.48 5.08
C GLY A 44 46.78 -24.69 5.44
N ASN A 45 45.48 -24.48 5.62
CA ASN A 45 44.50 -25.54 5.86
C ASN A 45 43.90 -26.11 4.56
N SER A 46 44.14 -25.45 3.42
CA SER A 46 43.56 -25.80 2.12
C SER A 46 44.58 -26.45 1.18
N SER A 47 44.10 -27.07 0.12
CA SER A 47 44.93 -27.60 -0.98
C SER A 47 45.33 -26.54 -2.01
N CYS A 48 44.90 -25.28 -1.86
CA CYS A 48 45.19 -24.20 -2.82
C CYS A 48 46.48 -23.46 -2.47
N THR A 49 47.21 -23.00 -3.49
CA THR A 49 48.41 -22.16 -3.35
C THR A 49 48.17 -20.74 -3.87
N LEU A 50 48.97 -19.77 -3.42
CA LEU A 50 48.91 -18.37 -3.90
C LEU A 50 49.19 -18.24 -5.41
N SER A 51 49.80 -19.26 -6.04
CA SER A 51 50.05 -19.31 -7.48
C SER A 51 48.84 -19.73 -8.32
N GLU A 52 47.78 -20.25 -7.70
CA GLU A 52 46.61 -20.80 -8.38
C GLU A 52 45.35 -19.94 -8.13
N PRO A 53 45.18 -18.82 -8.87
CA PRO A 53 44.08 -17.89 -8.64
C PRO A 53 42.69 -18.54 -8.79
N GLN A 54 42.56 -19.50 -9.70
CA GLN A 54 41.31 -20.22 -9.94
C GLN A 54 40.91 -21.12 -8.76
N CYS A 55 41.89 -21.73 -8.07
CA CYS A 55 41.61 -22.58 -6.91
C CYS A 55 41.02 -21.74 -5.77
N MET A 56 41.61 -20.57 -5.50
CA MET A 56 41.14 -19.66 -4.45
C MET A 56 39.74 -19.10 -4.73
N CYS A 57 39.45 -18.80 -5.99
CA CYS A 57 38.16 -18.22 -6.39
C CYS A 57 37.02 -19.26 -6.48
N ASN A 58 37.34 -20.55 -6.65
CA ASN A 58 36.33 -21.61 -6.78
C ASN A 58 36.13 -22.42 -5.48
N ASN A 59 37.05 -22.32 -4.51
CA ASN A 59 36.94 -23.05 -3.25
C ASN A 59 36.07 -22.28 -2.23
N ALA A 60 34.80 -22.68 -2.10
CA ALA A 60 33.84 -22.05 -1.21
C ALA A 60 34.18 -22.19 0.29
N GLU A 61 34.82 -23.30 0.68
CA GLU A 61 35.22 -23.55 2.07
C GLU A 61 36.33 -22.59 2.49
N LEU A 62 37.37 -22.45 1.65
CA LEU A 62 38.44 -21.49 1.84
C LEU A 62 37.92 -20.05 1.96
N GLN A 63 36.96 -19.67 1.09
CA GLN A 63 36.35 -18.34 1.12
C GLN A 63 35.58 -18.09 2.41
N SER A 64 34.79 -19.08 2.86
CA SER A 64 34.02 -18.99 4.10
C SER A 64 34.92 -18.88 5.33
N GLU A 65 35.99 -19.68 5.42
CA GLU A 65 36.96 -19.61 6.51
C GLU A 65 37.70 -18.27 6.54
N THR A 66 38.14 -17.80 5.37
CA THR A 66 38.81 -16.51 5.23
C THR A 66 37.88 -15.37 5.66
N GLU A 67 36.63 -15.39 5.21
CA GLU A 67 35.63 -14.38 5.57
C GLU A 67 35.31 -14.40 7.07
N ALA A 68 35.18 -15.59 7.66
CA ALA A 68 34.96 -15.76 9.08
C ALA A 68 36.14 -15.23 9.93
N CYS A 69 37.38 -15.46 9.50
CA CYS A 69 38.58 -14.94 10.15
C CYS A 69 38.68 -13.41 10.01
N VAL A 70 38.52 -12.89 8.79
CA VAL A 70 38.61 -11.45 8.50
C VAL A 70 37.59 -10.67 9.31
N ARG A 71 36.35 -11.17 9.43
CA ARG A 71 35.30 -10.52 10.23
C ARG A 71 35.62 -10.45 11.72
N LYS A 72 36.37 -11.43 12.26
CA LYS A 72 36.76 -11.45 13.68
C LYS A 72 38.01 -10.61 13.97
N SER A 73 38.95 -10.58 13.02
CA SER A 73 40.30 -10.05 13.25
C SER A 73 40.54 -8.67 12.63
N CYS A 74 39.71 -8.23 11.68
CA CYS A 74 39.82 -6.93 11.01
C CYS A 74 38.69 -5.97 11.40
N THR A 75 38.98 -4.67 11.40
CA THR A 75 37.95 -3.61 11.40
C THR A 75 37.03 -3.75 10.18
N LEU A 76 35.75 -3.35 10.28
CA LEU A 76 34.80 -3.54 9.18
C LEU A 76 35.25 -2.88 7.87
N ARG A 77 35.83 -1.67 7.92
CA ARG A 77 36.37 -1.00 6.73
C ARG A 77 37.41 -1.86 5.99
N LYS A 78 38.37 -2.43 6.74
CA LYS A 78 39.38 -3.36 6.20
C LYS A 78 38.75 -4.65 5.65
N ALA A 79 37.72 -5.18 6.32
CA ALA A 79 37.01 -6.37 5.86
C ALA A 79 36.29 -6.11 4.52
N LEU A 80 35.59 -4.98 4.39
CA LEU A 80 34.92 -4.56 3.15
C LEU A 80 35.92 -4.29 2.02
N THR A 81 37.04 -3.61 2.30
CA THR A 81 38.12 -3.43 1.31
C THR A 81 38.69 -4.76 0.85
N THR A 82 38.93 -5.69 1.78
CA THR A 82 39.40 -7.05 1.47
C THR A 82 38.41 -7.74 0.55
N LYS A 83 37.11 -7.72 0.89
CA LYS A 83 36.05 -8.33 0.07
C LYS A 83 35.96 -7.71 -1.31
N ASN A 84 36.09 -6.39 -1.45
CA ASN A 84 36.07 -5.70 -2.75
C ASN A 84 37.27 -6.12 -3.62
N VAL A 85 38.47 -6.11 -3.05
CA VAL A 85 39.69 -6.51 -3.76
C VAL A 85 39.64 -7.97 -4.18
N THR A 86 39.22 -8.88 -3.29
CA THR A 86 39.12 -10.31 -3.62
C THR A 86 37.99 -10.60 -4.61
N ALA A 87 36.83 -9.94 -4.48
CA ALA A 87 35.71 -10.05 -5.42
C ALA A 87 36.09 -9.57 -6.84
N THR A 88 36.86 -8.47 -6.93
CA THR A 88 37.37 -7.93 -8.19
C THR A 88 38.40 -8.87 -8.81
N PHE A 89 39.29 -9.44 -7.98
CA PHE A 89 40.29 -10.41 -8.43
C PHE A 89 39.67 -11.70 -8.98
N CYS A 90 38.62 -12.18 -8.32
CA CYS A 90 37.87 -13.36 -8.74
C CYS A 90 36.85 -13.08 -9.85
N GLU A 91 36.77 -11.85 -10.37
CA GLU A 91 35.82 -11.44 -11.41
C GLU A 91 34.36 -11.80 -11.08
N THR A 92 34.02 -11.77 -9.79
CA THR A 92 32.63 -12.03 -9.37
C THR A 92 31.72 -10.94 -9.91
N PRO A 93 30.57 -11.28 -10.54
CA PRO A 93 29.70 -10.29 -11.14
C PRO A 93 29.10 -9.40 -10.06
N ILE A 94 29.33 -8.09 -10.16
CA ILE A 94 28.72 -7.09 -9.26
C ILE A 94 27.22 -7.09 -9.50
N ARG A 95 26.44 -7.38 -8.46
CA ARG A 95 24.99 -7.43 -8.58
C ARG A 95 24.44 -6.00 -8.49
N ASN A 96 23.54 -5.64 -9.40
CA ASN A 96 22.88 -4.33 -9.40
C ASN A 96 21.38 -4.46 -9.70
N GLY A 97 20.56 -4.33 -8.65
CA GLY A 97 19.11 -4.36 -8.71
C GLY A 97 18.43 -2.99 -8.73
N SER A 98 19.21 -1.89 -8.77
CA SER A 98 18.72 -0.52 -8.56
C SER A 98 17.55 -0.13 -9.48
N ASN A 99 17.65 -0.48 -10.77
CA ASN A 99 16.63 -0.14 -11.76
C ASN A 99 15.29 -0.81 -11.48
N LYS A 100 15.30 -2.06 -10.98
CA LYS A 100 14.08 -2.80 -10.65
C LYS A 100 13.31 -2.07 -9.55
N ILE A 101 14.00 -1.66 -8.49
CA ILE A 101 13.38 -0.93 -7.37
C ILE A 101 12.86 0.43 -7.82
N ARG A 102 13.66 1.20 -8.59
CA ARG A 102 13.24 2.50 -9.12
C ARG A 102 11.95 2.40 -9.93
N ILE A 103 11.91 1.46 -10.89
CA ILE A 103 10.75 1.27 -11.76
C ILE A 103 9.52 0.88 -10.93
N THR A 104 9.65 -0.13 -10.06
CA THR A 104 8.51 -0.56 -9.24
C THR A 104 8.00 0.55 -8.33
N ASN A 105 8.89 1.28 -7.66
CA ASN A 105 8.52 2.38 -6.77
C ASN A 105 7.76 3.49 -7.51
N ILE A 106 8.26 3.92 -8.68
CA ILE A 106 7.61 4.98 -9.48
C ILE A 106 6.26 4.48 -10.03
N VAL A 107 6.22 3.30 -10.63
CA VAL A 107 4.99 2.77 -11.25
C VAL A 107 3.90 2.57 -10.21
N THR A 108 4.21 1.90 -9.09
CA THR A 108 3.22 1.65 -8.02
C THR A 108 2.76 2.95 -7.37
N GLY A 109 3.68 3.90 -7.14
CA GLY A 109 3.37 5.22 -6.61
C GLY A 109 2.45 6.04 -7.53
N VAL A 110 2.71 6.05 -8.84
CA VAL A 110 1.87 6.76 -9.83
C VAL A 110 0.47 6.14 -9.88
N VAL A 111 0.37 4.82 -9.92
CA VAL A 111 -0.92 4.11 -9.95
C VAL A 111 -1.73 4.41 -8.68
N ALA A 112 -1.12 4.30 -7.49
CA ALA A 112 -1.80 4.57 -6.23
C ALA A 112 -2.30 6.03 -6.13
N ASN A 113 -1.47 7.00 -6.52
CA ASN A 113 -1.86 8.40 -6.53
C ASN A 113 -2.95 8.69 -7.57
N ALA A 114 -2.89 8.08 -8.75
CA ALA A 114 -3.95 8.20 -9.76
C ALA A 114 -5.29 7.65 -9.23
N CYS A 115 -5.28 6.48 -8.57
CA CYS A 115 -6.47 5.94 -7.92
C CYS A 115 -7.04 6.88 -6.85
N ASN A 116 -6.18 7.50 -6.04
CA ASN A 116 -6.61 8.47 -5.03
C ASN A 116 -7.20 9.74 -5.66
N LEU A 117 -6.56 10.29 -6.69
CA LEU A 117 -7.06 11.47 -7.41
C LEU A 117 -8.41 11.20 -8.09
N LEU A 118 -8.58 10.02 -8.71
CA LEU A 118 -9.86 9.59 -9.30
C LEU A 118 -10.95 9.46 -8.24
N ARG A 119 -10.63 8.91 -7.07
CA ARG A 119 -11.55 8.85 -5.93
C ARG A 119 -11.97 10.25 -5.47
N MET A 120 -11.00 11.15 -5.32
CA MET A 120 -11.28 12.51 -4.82
C MET A 120 -12.12 13.31 -5.81
N SER A 121 -11.82 13.23 -7.11
CA SER A 121 -12.59 13.93 -8.13
C SER A 121 -14.03 13.45 -8.17
N GLU A 122 -14.28 12.14 -8.09
CA GLU A 122 -15.65 11.59 -8.09
C GLU A 122 -16.45 12.01 -6.86
N LYS A 123 -15.85 11.97 -5.66
CA LYS A 123 -16.53 12.40 -4.44
C LYS A 123 -16.82 13.89 -4.41
N ILE A 124 -15.86 14.71 -4.85
CA ILE A 124 -16.05 16.17 -4.94
C ILE A 124 -17.14 16.50 -5.97
N LEU A 125 -17.19 15.81 -7.10
CA LEU A 125 -18.22 16.03 -8.12
C LEU A 125 -19.61 15.52 -7.69
N SER A 126 -19.68 14.42 -6.95
CA SER A 126 -20.96 13.79 -6.57
C SER A 126 -21.59 14.36 -5.30
N VAL A 127 -20.80 14.67 -4.27
CA VAL A 127 -21.30 15.09 -2.94
C VAL A 127 -20.79 16.48 -2.55
N GLY A 128 -19.88 17.08 -3.32
CA GLY A 128 -19.25 18.34 -2.98
C GLY A 128 -18.24 18.24 -1.83
N PHE A 129 -17.49 19.31 -1.59
CA PHE A 129 -16.45 19.35 -0.53
C PHE A 129 -16.99 19.11 0.89
N ARG A 130 -18.26 19.42 1.14
CA ARG A 130 -18.90 19.23 2.46
C ARG A 130 -19.24 17.76 2.77
N GLY A 131 -19.21 16.89 1.76
CA GLY A 131 -19.52 15.46 1.90
C GLY A 131 -18.32 14.56 2.19
N LEU A 132 -17.11 15.13 2.31
CA LEU A 132 -15.88 14.36 2.56
C LEU A 132 -15.87 13.78 3.98
N GLY A 133 -15.65 12.47 4.06
CA GLY A 133 -15.57 11.78 5.34
C GLY A 133 -14.15 11.81 5.92
N MET A 134 -14.01 11.40 7.18
CA MET A 134 -12.68 11.22 7.81
C MET A 134 -11.80 10.21 7.06
N ASP A 135 -12.41 9.24 6.38
CA ASP A 135 -11.73 8.29 5.50
C ASP A 135 -11.04 9.00 4.32
N ASP A 136 -11.68 10.03 3.76
CA ASP A 136 -11.16 10.79 2.62
C ASP A 136 -9.97 11.69 3.00
N TYR A 137 -10.05 12.34 4.16
CA TYR A 137 -8.93 13.13 4.67
C TYR A 137 -7.73 12.25 5.02
N SER A 138 -7.97 11.08 5.61
CA SER A 138 -6.91 10.16 6.02
C SER A 138 -6.17 9.57 4.80
N ILE A 139 -6.90 9.19 3.74
CA ILE A 139 -6.27 8.67 2.52
C ILE A 139 -5.55 9.77 1.73
N MET A 140 -6.09 10.99 1.70
CA MET A 140 -5.43 12.14 1.09
C MET A 140 -4.13 12.49 1.82
N GLY A 141 -4.16 12.51 3.16
CA GLY A 141 -2.97 12.72 3.98
C GLY A 141 -1.92 11.63 3.75
N THR A 142 -2.35 10.37 3.68
CA THR A 142 -1.47 9.23 3.37
C THR A 142 -0.81 9.38 2.00
N ALA A 143 -1.58 9.69 0.95
CA ALA A 143 -1.02 9.88 -0.39
C ALA A 143 -0.03 11.04 -0.44
N ALA A 144 -0.34 12.17 0.22
CA ALA A 144 0.56 13.32 0.32
C ALA A 144 1.88 12.97 1.05
N LEU A 145 1.80 12.20 2.15
CA LEU A 145 2.97 11.71 2.88
C LEU A 145 3.76 10.65 2.10
N GLY A 146 3.13 9.94 1.16
CA GLY A 146 3.76 8.93 0.32
C GLY A 146 4.67 9.52 -0.76
N VAL A 147 4.42 10.76 -1.20
CA VAL A 147 5.25 11.42 -2.23
C VAL A 147 6.70 11.61 -1.77
N PRO A 148 6.99 12.14 -0.56
CA PRO A 148 8.35 12.17 -0.02
C PRO A 148 9.04 10.80 -0.03
N LEU A 149 8.32 9.72 0.28
CA LEU A 149 8.89 8.36 0.30
C LEU A 149 9.37 7.93 -1.10
N ILE A 150 8.59 8.22 -2.14
CA ILE A 150 8.98 7.93 -3.53
C ILE A 150 10.29 8.68 -3.88
N VAL A 151 10.38 9.95 -3.49
CA VAL A 151 11.56 10.80 -3.76
C VAL A 151 12.79 10.32 -2.96
N ILE A 152 12.62 9.97 -1.68
CA ILE A 152 13.71 9.48 -0.82
C ILE A 152 14.32 8.20 -1.41
N ILE A 153 13.50 7.27 -1.89
CA ILE A 153 14.01 6.03 -2.50
C ILE A 153 14.79 6.35 -3.79
N ASP A 154 14.21 7.15 -4.69
CA ASP A 154 14.80 7.43 -6.00
C ASP A 154 16.08 8.27 -5.91
N ARG A 155 16.06 9.33 -5.09
CA ARG A 155 17.13 10.34 -5.02
C ARG A 155 18.07 10.17 -3.83
N GLY A 156 17.59 9.59 -2.74
CA GLY A 156 18.37 9.36 -1.52
C GLY A 156 19.02 7.99 -1.53
N ILE A 157 18.23 6.92 -1.46
CA ILE A 157 18.76 5.59 -1.12
C ILE A 157 19.41 4.90 -2.33
N VAL A 158 18.76 4.92 -3.51
CA VAL A 158 19.29 4.24 -4.71
C VAL A 158 20.68 4.75 -5.12
N PRO A 159 20.94 6.08 -5.21
CA PRO A 159 22.26 6.58 -5.57
C PRO A 159 23.35 6.28 -4.52
N ASN A 160 22.95 6.02 -3.26
CA ASN A 160 23.86 5.71 -2.16
C ASN A 160 24.10 4.19 -1.99
N GLY A 161 23.71 3.36 -2.96
CA GLY A 161 24.13 1.95 -3.03
C GLY A 161 23.05 0.91 -2.69
N LEU A 162 21.76 1.28 -2.71
CA LEU A 162 20.68 0.28 -2.58
C LEU A 162 20.77 -0.77 -3.69
N ALA A 163 20.54 -2.04 -3.34
CA ALA A 163 20.55 -3.15 -4.29
C ALA A 163 21.90 -3.30 -5.04
N MET A 164 22.98 -2.87 -4.39
CA MET A 164 24.36 -3.16 -4.78
C MET A 164 25.05 -3.88 -3.62
N ASP A 165 26.07 -4.67 -3.94
CA ASP A 165 26.89 -5.32 -2.93
C ASP A 165 27.63 -4.29 -2.07
N VAL A 166 27.56 -4.43 -0.74
CA VAL A 166 28.03 -3.42 0.23
C VAL A 166 29.51 -3.09 0.07
N TRP A 167 30.33 -4.05 -0.35
CA TRP A 167 31.77 -3.87 -0.54
C TRP A 167 32.13 -3.01 -1.76
N VAL A 168 31.21 -2.82 -2.70
CA VAL A 168 31.40 -1.94 -3.87
C VAL A 168 31.08 -0.48 -3.52
N VAL A 169 30.27 -0.26 -2.49
CA VAL A 169 29.78 1.07 -2.09
C VAL A 169 30.87 1.83 -1.32
N PRO A 170 31.20 3.08 -1.72
CA PRO A 170 32.16 3.88 -0.96
C PRO A 170 31.66 4.18 0.46
N PHE A 171 32.56 4.20 1.44
CA PHE A 171 32.21 4.34 2.87
C PHE A 171 31.35 5.57 3.21
N HIS A 172 31.56 6.69 2.53
CA HIS A 172 30.72 7.88 2.70
C HIS A 172 29.27 7.62 2.25
N HIS A 173 29.09 6.92 1.13
CA HIS A 173 27.76 6.56 0.63
C HIS A 173 27.04 5.56 1.54
N ILE A 174 27.76 4.68 2.26
CA ILE A 174 27.15 3.80 3.29
C ILE A 174 26.53 4.64 4.41
N THR A 175 27.24 5.67 4.88
CA THR A 175 26.74 6.57 5.93
C THR A 175 25.49 7.31 5.46
N GLU A 176 25.52 7.88 4.25
CA GLU A 176 24.36 8.57 3.68
C GLU A 176 23.20 7.62 3.37
N PHE A 177 23.47 6.39 2.91
CA PHE A 177 22.48 5.34 2.73
C PHE A 177 21.69 5.08 4.02
N LEU A 178 22.40 4.84 5.13
CA LEU A 178 21.78 4.63 6.44
C LEU A 178 21.01 5.86 6.91
N ARG A 179 21.56 7.06 6.66
CA ARG A 179 20.87 8.30 7.00
C ARG A 179 19.53 8.45 6.25
N TRP A 180 19.48 8.12 4.96
CA TRP A 180 18.22 8.12 4.20
C TRP A 180 17.30 6.97 4.62
N LEU A 181 17.86 5.82 4.99
CA LEU A 181 17.10 4.67 5.50
C LEU A 181 16.36 5.01 6.80
N TYR A 182 17.00 5.76 7.71
CA TYR A 182 16.38 6.28 8.93
C TYR A 182 15.09 7.06 8.63
N PHE A 183 15.15 8.00 7.68
CA PHE A 183 13.97 8.77 7.30
C PHE A 183 12.93 7.88 6.63
N LEU A 184 13.35 6.95 5.75
CA LEU A 184 12.44 6.02 5.09
C LEU A 184 11.64 5.20 6.11
N GLU A 185 12.29 4.64 7.13
CA GLU A 185 11.65 3.86 8.19
C GLU A 185 10.62 4.68 8.98
N LEU A 186 10.96 5.95 9.26
CA LEU A 186 10.06 6.88 9.94
C LEU A 186 8.81 7.17 9.10
N PHE A 187 9.00 7.54 7.83
CA PHE A 187 7.89 7.80 6.90
C PHE A 187 7.04 6.55 6.69
N TYR A 188 7.68 5.39 6.53
CA TYR A 188 6.98 4.11 6.39
C TYR A 188 6.08 3.82 7.60
N THR A 189 6.60 3.97 8.83
CA THR A 189 5.83 3.70 10.06
C THR A 189 4.62 4.65 10.20
N ILE A 190 4.76 5.91 9.78
CA ILE A 190 3.65 6.85 9.75
C ILE A 190 2.63 6.44 8.69
N LEU A 191 3.10 6.12 7.48
CA LEU A 191 2.23 5.77 6.34
C LEU A 191 1.42 4.52 6.59
N ILE A 192 2.02 3.46 7.13
CA ILE A 192 1.30 2.21 7.40
C ILE A 192 0.17 2.44 8.42
N ALA A 193 0.42 3.24 9.47
CA ALA A 193 -0.61 3.62 10.43
C ALA A 193 -1.73 4.44 9.77
N THR A 194 -1.40 5.46 8.97
CA THR A 194 -2.43 6.30 8.34
C THR A 194 -3.25 5.54 7.28
N VAL A 195 -2.66 4.58 6.57
CA VAL A 195 -3.39 3.66 5.67
C VAL A 195 -4.42 2.85 6.45
N LYS A 196 -4.01 2.24 7.57
CA LYS A 196 -4.91 1.42 8.40
C LYS A 196 -6.03 2.26 9.01
N LEU A 197 -5.72 3.47 9.48
CA LEU A 197 -6.74 4.42 9.93
C LEU A 197 -7.74 4.76 8.84
N ALA A 198 -7.29 5.00 7.60
CA ALA A 198 -8.19 5.28 6.47
C ALA A 198 -9.15 4.12 6.21
N LEU A 199 -8.66 2.87 6.25
CA LEU A 199 -9.48 1.66 6.12
C LEU A 199 -10.46 1.48 7.29
N LEU A 200 -10.03 1.74 8.52
CA LEU A 200 -10.89 1.65 9.70
C LEU A 200 -12.01 2.70 9.69
N PHE A 201 -11.72 3.94 9.30
CA PHE A 201 -12.74 4.98 9.13
C PHE A 201 -13.72 4.62 8.01
N PHE A 202 -13.23 4.01 6.94
CA PHE A 202 -14.08 3.49 5.88
C PHE A 202 -15.02 2.38 6.40
N PHE A 203 -14.53 1.45 7.21
CA PHE A 203 -15.38 0.43 7.85
C PHE A 203 -16.39 1.01 8.83
N LEU A 204 -16.04 2.06 9.59
CA LEU A 204 -16.97 2.77 10.48
C LEU A 204 -18.13 3.43 9.72
N ARG A 205 -17.90 3.83 8.47
CA ARG A 205 -18.92 4.41 7.59
C ARG A 205 -19.86 3.34 7.01
N ILE A 206 -19.35 2.15 6.69
CA ILE A 206 -20.15 1.07 6.09
C ILE A 206 -21.03 0.37 7.12
N PHE A 207 -20.50 0.07 8.30
CA PHE A 207 -21.17 -0.81 9.26
C PHE A 207 -21.93 -0.02 10.33
N PRO A 208 -23.28 0.02 10.29
CA PRO A 208 -24.06 0.78 11.27
C PRO A 208 -24.21 0.06 12.63
N LYS A 209 -23.95 -1.25 12.71
CA LYS A 209 -24.19 -2.07 13.90
C LYS A 209 -23.35 -1.62 15.10
N ARG A 210 -24.01 -1.33 16.23
CA ARG A 210 -23.40 -0.70 17.42
C ARG A 210 -22.23 -1.50 18.01
N ASN A 211 -22.33 -2.83 18.06
CA ASN A 211 -21.27 -3.69 18.59
C ASN A 211 -20.01 -3.65 17.71
N ILE A 212 -20.18 -3.73 16.38
CA ILE A 212 -19.07 -3.66 15.43
C ILE A 212 -18.43 -2.28 15.45
N ARG A 213 -19.22 -1.21 15.54
CA ARG A 213 -18.68 0.16 15.68
C ARG A 213 -17.83 0.32 16.95
N ARG A 214 -18.22 -0.30 18.07
CA ARG A 214 -17.40 -0.30 19.29
C ARG A 214 -16.06 -1.01 19.07
N MET A 215 -16.07 -2.17 18.42
CA MET A 215 -14.85 -2.91 18.07
C MET A 215 -13.95 -2.13 17.11
N LEU A 216 -14.53 -1.46 16.10
CA LEU A 216 -13.80 -0.61 15.17
C LEU A 216 -13.17 0.59 15.87
N TRP A 217 -13.88 1.30 16.73
CA TRP A 217 -13.29 2.40 17.51
C TRP A 217 -12.20 1.92 18.47
N ALA A 218 -12.35 0.73 19.07
CA ALA A 218 -11.29 0.11 19.87
C ALA A 218 -10.05 -0.21 19.01
N THR A 219 -10.26 -0.68 17.77
CA THR A 219 -9.18 -0.96 16.82
C THR A 219 -8.49 0.32 16.36
N VAL A 220 -9.24 1.40 16.11
CA VAL A 220 -8.69 2.74 15.81
C VAL A 220 -7.83 3.23 16.98
N ALA A 221 -8.33 3.14 18.21
CA ALA A 221 -7.57 3.56 19.38
C ALA A 221 -6.28 2.75 19.52
N PHE A 222 -6.34 1.43 19.32
CA PHE A 222 -5.17 0.56 19.33
C PHE A 222 -4.16 0.95 18.24
N ASP A 223 -4.61 1.15 17.01
CA ASP A 223 -3.75 1.49 15.87
C ASP A 223 -3.06 2.85 16.06
N VAL A 224 -3.76 3.85 16.60
CA VAL A 224 -3.15 5.15 16.95
C VAL A 224 -2.10 4.99 18.06
N LEU A 225 -2.42 4.27 19.13
CA LEU A 225 -1.50 4.06 20.25
C LEU A 225 -0.25 3.30 19.82
N TYR A 226 -0.44 2.20 19.09
CA TYR A 226 0.60 1.38 18.50
C TYR A 226 1.47 2.19 17.53
N GLY A 227 0.87 2.84 16.53
CA GLY A 227 1.59 3.63 15.54
C GLY A 227 2.40 4.75 16.18
N THR A 228 1.81 5.47 17.15
CA THR A 228 2.52 6.54 17.87
C THR A 228 3.70 6.00 18.68
N ALA A 229 3.54 4.87 19.37
CA ALA A 229 4.61 4.24 20.14
C ALA A 229 5.79 3.82 19.25
N PHE A 230 5.51 3.23 18.09
CA PHE A 230 6.53 2.85 17.13
C PHE A 230 7.19 4.05 16.47
N VAL A 231 6.46 5.10 16.12
CA VAL A 231 7.04 6.37 15.61
C VAL A 231 8.00 6.99 16.62
N ILE A 232 7.58 7.13 17.88
CA ILE A 232 8.44 7.69 18.93
C ILE A 232 9.70 6.83 19.11
N THR A 233 9.54 5.50 19.12
CA THR A 233 10.67 4.57 19.23
C THR A 233 11.60 4.67 18.04
N SER A 234 11.09 4.77 16.80
CA SER A 234 11.90 4.97 15.59
C SER A 234 12.69 6.27 15.63
N ILE A 235 12.09 7.36 16.13
CA ILE A 235 12.80 8.64 16.26
C ILE A 235 13.98 8.50 17.24
N PHE A 236 13.75 7.85 18.38
CA PHE A 236 14.73 7.71 19.47
C PHE A 236 15.41 6.33 19.54
N GLN A 237 15.50 5.62 18.41
CA GLN A 237 16.01 4.24 18.38
C GLN A 237 17.49 4.13 18.76
N CYS A 238 18.25 5.22 18.59
CA CYS A 238 19.66 5.30 18.97
C CYS A 238 19.95 6.55 19.81
N LYS A 239 20.93 6.43 20.71
CA LYS A 239 21.46 7.53 21.53
C LYS A 239 22.98 7.65 21.32
N PRO A 240 23.47 8.76 20.75
CA PRO A 240 22.72 9.85 20.09
C PRO A 240 22.02 9.37 18.80
N ILE A 241 21.06 10.13 18.27
CA ILE A 241 20.31 9.77 17.04
C ILE A 241 21.27 9.56 15.86
N SER A 242 22.33 10.38 15.78
CA SER A 242 23.36 10.25 14.75
C SER A 242 24.08 8.91 14.75
N PHE A 243 24.07 8.20 15.87
CA PHE A 243 24.65 6.87 15.97
C PHE A 243 23.97 5.88 15.01
N TYR A 244 22.70 6.09 14.65
CA TYR A 244 22.03 5.21 13.69
C TYR A 244 22.74 5.12 12.33
N TRP A 245 23.30 6.22 11.82
CA TRP A 245 24.01 6.19 10.53
C TRP A 245 25.53 6.16 10.66
N THR A 246 26.08 6.33 11.86
CA THR A 246 27.53 6.25 12.09
C THR A 246 27.98 4.93 12.73
N HIS A 247 27.08 4.09 13.25
CA HIS A 247 27.46 2.86 13.95
C HIS A 247 28.01 1.75 13.04
N TRP A 248 27.81 1.86 11.73
CA TRP A 248 28.11 0.75 10.80
C TRP A 248 29.57 0.35 10.83
N ASP A 249 30.51 1.27 11.01
CA ASP A 249 31.95 0.96 11.03
C ASP A 249 32.45 0.37 12.36
N GLY A 250 31.62 0.36 13.40
CA GLY A 250 31.94 -0.12 14.74
C GLY A 250 32.88 0.80 15.54
N GLU A 251 33.20 1.99 15.03
CA GLU A 251 34.10 2.95 15.68
C GLU A 251 33.33 4.00 16.51
N GLY A 252 32.05 4.20 16.22
CA GLY A 252 31.21 5.15 16.94
C GLY A 252 30.89 4.71 18.39
N THR A 253 30.79 5.69 19.29
CA THR A 253 30.30 5.48 20.66
C THR A 253 28.81 5.79 20.74
N GLY A 254 27.99 4.79 21.06
CA GLY A 254 26.55 4.97 21.23
C GLY A 254 25.86 3.66 21.54
N LYS A 255 24.55 3.73 21.80
CA LYS A 255 23.71 2.54 21.97
C LYS A 255 22.42 2.71 21.18
N CYS A 256 22.05 1.67 20.45
CA CYS A 256 20.75 1.53 19.81
C CYS A 256 19.92 0.47 20.53
N VAL A 257 18.60 0.54 20.38
CA VAL A 257 17.73 -0.60 20.66
C VAL A 257 18.07 -1.76 19.74
N ASN A 258 17.63 -2.97 20.07
CA ASN A 258 17.77 -4.10 19.16
C ASN A 258 16.90 -3.87 17.91
N LEU A 259 17.53 -3.41 16.82
CA LEU A 259 16.85 -3.01 15.59
C LEU A 259 16.09 -4.19 14.97
N ASN A 260 16.68 -5.39 14.94
CA ASN A 260 16.02 -6.59 14.41
C ASN A 260 14.75 -6.91 15.21
N ALA A 261 14.85 -6.94 16.54
CA ALA A 261 13.69 -7.20 17.39
C ALA A 261 12.60 -6.12 17.25
N PHE A 262 13.01 -4.86 17.11
CA PHE A 262 12.11 -3.74 16.88
C PHE A 262 11.33 -3.90 15.56
N PHE A 263 12.02 -4.16 14.45
CA PHE A 263 11.40 -4.33 13.13
C PHE A 263 10.54 -5.59 13.04
N TRP A 264 10.98 -6.72 13.60
CA TRP A 264 10.20 -7.96 13.64
C TRP A 264 8.92 -7.78 14.46
N SER A 265 8.99 -7.11 15.61
CA SER A 265 7.82 -6.83 16.44
C SER A 265 6.80 -5.94 15.71
N ASN A 266 7.27 -4.87 15.05
CA ASN A 266 6.44 -3.99 14.23
C ASN A 266 5.73 -4.78 13.11
N ALA A 267 6.48 -5.60 12.37
CA ALA A 267 5.92 -6.38 11.27
C ALA A 267 4.88 -7.43 11.75
N ILE A 268 5.16 -8.15 12.84
CA ILE A 268 4.23 -9.16 13.40
C ILE A 268 2.94 -8.50 13.88
N ILE A 269 3.03 -7.42 14.66
CA ILE A 269 1.84 -6.72 15.17
C ILE A 269 1.03 -6.14 13.99
N SER A 270 1.70 -5.60 12.98
CA SER A 270 1.06 -5.12 11.75
C SER A 270 0.25 -6.23 11.08
N ILE A 271 0.83 -7.42 10.86
CA ILE A 271 0.14 -8.56 10.23
C ILE A 271 -1.07 -9.01 11.05
N VAL A 272 -0.92 -9.09 12.38
CA VAL A 272 -2.04 -9.46 13.28
C VAL A 272 -3.19 -8.46 13.14
N LEU A 273 -2.88 -7.16 13.06
CA LEU A 273 -3.89 -6.13 12.81
C LEU A 273 -4.56 -6.29 11.44
N ASP A 274 -3.82 -6.66 10.40
CA ASP A 274 -4.38 -6.84 9.07
C ASP A 274 -5.36 -8.02 9.02
N ILE A 275 -4.98 -9.14 9.65
CA ILE A 275 -5.85 -10.32 9.79
C ILE A 275 -7.11 -9.95 10.60
N TRP A 276 -6.95 -9.20 11.70
CA TRP A 276 -8.07 -8.73 12.49
C TRP A 276 -9.02 -7.84 11.69
N MET A 277 -8.48 -6.87 10.94
CA MET A 277 -9.24 -5.97 10.09
C MET A 277 -9.96 -6.71 8.94
N LEU A 278 -9.37 -7.79 8.43
CA LEU A 278 -9.99 -8.67 7.42
C LEU A 278 -11.15 -9.50 8.02
N ALA A 279 -11.01 -9.95 9.27
CA ALA A 279 -12.02 -10.78 9.95
C ALA A 279 -13.30 -10.00 10.30
N LEU A 280 -13.18 -8.72 10.64
CA LEU A 280 -14.32 -7.86 11.01
C LEU A 280 -15.46 -7.82 9.95
N PRO A 281 -15.20 -7.46 8.67
CA PRO A 281 -16.23 -7.44 7.64
C PRO A 281 -16.73 -8.83 7.28
N LEU A 282 -15.87 -9.85 7.28
CA LEU A 282 -16.25 -11.24 6.98
C LEU A 282 -17.31 -11.74 7.95
N TYR A 283 -17.06 -11.59 9.25
CA TYR A 283 -18.00 -12.01 10.29
C TYR A 283 -19.39 -11.36 10.08
N GLN A 284 -19.41 -10.06 9.78
CA GLN A 284 -20.66 -9.34 9.55
C GLN A 284 -21.39 -9.83 8.30
N VAL A 285 -20.66 -10.23 7.25
CA VAL A 285 -21.24 -10.67 5.97
C VAL A 285 -21.79 -12.09 6.04
N PHE A 286 -21.16 -12.98 6.81
CA PHE A 286 -21.72 -14.31 7.06
C PHE A 286 -23.07 -14.28 7.79
N HIS A 287 -23.29 -13.26 8.64
CA HIS A 287 -24.52 -13.12 9.40
C HIS A 287 -25.59 -12.23 8.75
N LEU A 288 -25.30 -11.58 7.61
CA LEU A 288 -26.21 -10.62 6.99
C LEU A 288 -26.64 -11.09 5.59
N GLN A 289 -27.96 -11.19 5.36
CA GLN A 289 -28.54 -11.55 4.06
C GLN A 289 -28.40 -10.37 3.07
N LEU A 290 -27.19 -10.17 2.55
CA LEU A 290 -26.91 -9.13 1.55
C LEU A 290 -27.35 -9.59 0.15
N SER A 291 -27.89 -8.65 -0.63
CA SER A 291 -28.16 -8.85 -2.06
C SER A 291 -26.88 -9.23 -2.81
N TRP A 292 -27.01 -10.00 -3.89
CA TRP A 292 -25.85 -10.56 -4.62
C TRP A 292 -24.83 -9.49 -5.07
N ARG A 293 -25.32 -8.29 -5.41
CA ARG A 293 -24.48 -7.13 -5.76
C ARG A 293 -23.62 -6.64 -4.58
N ASN A 294 -24.16 -6.65 -3.36
CA ASN A 294 -23.42 -6.26 -2.16
C ASN A 294 -22.42 -7.35 -1.73
N LYS A 295 -22.77 -8.62 -1.98
CA LYS A 295 -21.88 -9.77 -1.75
C LYS A 295 -20.61 -9.71 -2.61
N ILE A 296 -20.73 -9.29 -3.88
CA ILE A 296 -19.58 -9.10 -4.78
C ILE A 296 -18.65 -7.99 -4.26
N ASN A 297 -19.17 -6.90 -3.70
CA ASN A 297 -18.36 -5.76 -3.24
C ASN A 297 -17.50 -6.14 -2.04
N VAL A 298 -18.13 -6.83 -1.09
CA VAL A 298 -17.43 -7.37 0.06
C VAL A 298 -16.40 -8.39 -0.41
N GLY A 299 -16.74 -9.24 -1.38
CA GLY A 299 -15.81 -10.20 -1.98
C GLY A 299 -14.57 -9.54 -2.58
N MET A 300 -14.72 -8.45 -3.33
CA MET A 300 -13.58 -7.69 -3.89
C MET A 300 -12.72 -7.05 -2.79
N MET A 301 -13.33 -6.43 -1.77
CA MET A 301 -12.59 -5.87 -0.64
C MET A 301 -11.84 -6.94 0.14
N PHE A 302 -12.44 -8.12 0.30
CA PHE A 302 -11.83 -9.27 0.95
C PHE A 302 -10.62 -9.80 0.18
N PHE A 303 -10.74 -9.95 -1.15
CA PHE A 303 -9.62 -10.40 -1.98
C PHE A 303 -8.41 -9.48 -1.85
N VAL A 304 -8.66 -8.17 -1.88
CA VAL A 304 -7.60 -7.16 -1.82
C VAL A 304 -7.01 -7.07 -0.41
N GLY A 305 -7.85 -7.16 0.63
CA GLY A 305 -7.38 -7.27 2.00
C GLY A 305 -6.51 -8.50 2.22
N THR A 306 -6.89 -9.65 1.65
CA THR A 306 -6.09 -10.88 1.73
C THR A 306 -4.75 -10.71 1.02
N PHE A 307 -4.75 -10.12 -0.17
CA PHE A 307 -3.52 -9.80 -0.91
C PHE A 307 -2.61 -8.85 -0.12
N PHE A 308 -3.17 -7.82 0.50
CA PHE A 308 -2.43 -6.89 1.37
C PHE A 308 -1.78 -7.62 2.57
N THR A 309 -2.50 -8.55 3.22
CA THR A 309 -1.93 -9.38 4.29
C THR A 309 -0.79 -10.27 3.78
N VAL A 310 -0.92 -10.88 2.59
CA VAL A 310 0.15 -11.70 1.99
C VAL A 310 1.41 -10.86 1.75
N VAL A 311 1.26 -9.65 1.20
CA VAL A 311 2.39 -8.72 1.02
C VAL A 311 3.08 -8.40 2.35
N SER A 312 2.30 -8.21 3.41
CA SER A 312 2.83 -7.94 4.76
C SER A 312 3.64 -9.13 5.31
N VAL A 313 3.22 -10.36 5.03
CA VAL A 313 3.96 -11.59 5.39
C VAL A 313 5.27 -11.72 4.60
N LEU A 314 5.24 -11.46 3.29
CA LEU A 314 6.45 -11.48 2.45
C LEU A 314 7.47 -10.44 2.91
N ARG A 315 7.01 -9.26 3.33
CA ARG A 315 7.86 -8.24 3.95
C ARG A 315 8.51 -8.74 5.24
N LEU A 316 7.77 -9.42 6.12
CA LEU A 316 8.34 -10.00 7.35
C LEU A 316 9.43 -11.03 7.02
N GLN A 317 9.22 -11.87 5.99
CA GLN A 317 10.23 -12.81 5.55
C GLN A 317 11.53 -12.10 5.12
N SER A 318 11.44 -11.08 4.27
CA SER A 318 12.61 -10.28 3.87
C SER A 318 13.31 -9.61 5.06
N LEU A 319 12.55 -9.24 6.10
CA LEU A 319 13.08 -8.63 7.32
C LEU A 319 13.84 -9.64 8.21
N ILE A 320 13.41 -10.90 8.20
CA ILE A 320 14.11 -11.99 8.88
C ILE A 320 15.41 -12.31 8.13
N ASP A 321 15.35 -12.40 6.80
CA ASP A 321 16.52 -12.66 5.95
C ASP A 321 17.56 -11.53 6.10
N PHE A 322 17.11 -10.27 6.12
CA PHE A 322 17.97 -9.12 6.40
C PHE A 322 18.66 -9.21 7.76
N GLY A 323 17.98 -9.69 8.79
CA GLY A 323 18.52 -9.77 10.16
C GLY A 323 19.72 -10.72 10.33
N VAL A 324 19.93 -11.63 9.38
CA VAL A 324 21.04 -12.62 9.37
C VAL A 324 22.05 -12.33 8.24
N SER A 325 21.77 -11.33 7.40
CA SER A 325 22.54 -11.03 6.20
C SER A 325 23.95 -10.51 6.47
N LEU A 326 24.89 -10.90 5.58
CA LEU A 326 26.24 -10.34 5.48
C LEU A 326 26.33 -9.19 4.47
N ASN A 327 25.26 -8.93 3.71
CA ASN A 327 25.16 -7.92 2.65
C ASN A 327 23.93 -7.03 2.85
N PRO A 328 23.95 -6.14 3.87
CA PRO A 328 22.78 -5.38 4.25
C PRO A 328 22.25 -4.48 3.11
N THR A 329 23.11 -3.86 2.30
CA THR A 329 22.66 -2.98 1.19
C THR A 329 21.94 -3.74 0.06
N TRP A 330 22.28 -5.02 -0.13
CA TRP A 330 21.64 -5.89 -1.11
C TRP A 330 20.31 -6.41 -0.56
N ASP A 331 20.29 -6.98 0.64
CA ASP A 331 19.07 -7.61 1.19
C ASP A 331 18.02 -6.58 1.67
N GLN A 332 18.45 -5.36 2.01
CA GLN A 332 17.53 -4.25 2.28
C GLN A 332 16.67 -3.88 1.06
N ALA A 333 17.12 -4.22 -0.16
CA ALA A 333 16.36 -4.02 -1.39
C ALA A 333 14.96 -4.65 -1.34
N ASP A 334 14.90 -5.91 -0.89
CA ASP A 334 13.66 -6.67 -0.87
C ASP A 334 12.71 -6.15 0.21
N VAL A 335 13.25 -5.74 1.36
CA VAL A 335 12.47 -5.08 2.42
C VAL A 335 11.82 -3.79 1.90
N ILE A 336 12.58 -2.95 1.20
CA ILE A 336 12.05 -1.69 0.62
C ILE A 336 11.03 -2.01 -0.48
N TYR A 337 11.32 -2.98 -1.34
CA TYR A 337 10.45 -3.42 -2.42
C TYR A 337 9.06 -3.82 -1.90
N TRP A 338 9.01 -4.71 -0.92
CA TRP A 338 7.74 -5.15 -0.33
C TRP A 338 7.05 -4.04 0.46
N SER A 339 7.80 -3.19 1.17
CA SER A 339 7.23 -2.04 1.89
C SER A 339 6.57 -1.03 0.93
N CYS A 340 7.17 -0.78 -0.24
CA CYS A 340 6.56 0.06 -1.27
C CYS A 340 5.26 -0.55 -1.80
N ILE A 341 5.26 -1.85 -2.09
CA ILE A 341 4.06 -2.55 -2.56
C ILE A 341 2.97 -2.49 -1.48
N GLU A 342 3.30 -2.75 -0.22
CA GLU A 342 2.39 -2.72 0.91
C GLU A 342 1.65 -1.37 0.99
N ILE A 343 2.38 -0.25 1.09
CA ILE A 343 1.76 1.08 1.19
C ILE A 343 0.89 1.40 -0.03
N ASN A 344 1.39 1.17 -1.25
CA ASN A 344 0.65 1.52 -2.47
C ASN A 344 -0.60 0.64 -2.66
N VAL A 345 -0.51 -0.65 -2.38
CA VAL A 345 -1.66 -1.58 -2.39
C VAL A 345 -2.67 -1.18 -1.32
N GLY A 346 -2.22 -0.77 -0.14
CA GLY A 346 -3.08 -0.24 0.91
C GLY A 346 -3.87 0.98 0.47
N ILE A 347 -3.22 1.93 -0.23
CA ILE A 347 -3.88 3.11 -0.80
C ILE A 347 -4.91 2.70 -1.86
N ILE A 348 -4.55 1.80 -2.77
CA ILE A 348 -5.44 1.30 -3.82
C ILE A 348 -6.65 0.58 -3.20
N CYS A 349 -6.42 -0.24 -2.18
CA CYS A 349 -7.47 -0.94 -1.43
C CYS A 349 -8.46 0.03 -0.81
N ALA A 350 -7.96 1.08 -0.15
CA ALA A 350 -8.80 2.13 0.40
C ALA A 350 -9.60 2.85 -0.70
N CYS A 351 -9.08 2.97 -1.92
CA CYS A 351 -9.74 3.65 -3.05
C CYS A 351 -10.78 2.80 -3.80
N MET A 352 -10.73 1.47 -3.70
CA MET A 352 -11.62 0.55 -4.41
C MET A 352 -13.14 0.81 -4.29
N PRO A 353 -13.69 1.16 -3.12
CA PRO A 353 -15.13 1.43 -2.98
C PRO A 353 -15.62 2.51 -3.93
N SER A 354 -14.83 3.57 -4.10
CA SER A 354 -15.13 4.68 -5.02
C SER A 354 -14.83 4.32 -6.47
N LEU A 355 -13.74 3.58 -6.73
CA LEU A 355 -13.42 3.10 -8.09
C LEU A 355 -14.56 2.27 -8.67
N ARG A 356 -15.24 1.46 -7.84
CA ARG A 356 -16.43 0.74 -8.28
C ARG A 356 -17.54 1.65 -8.79
N VAL A 357 -17.87 2.73 -8.07
CA VAL A 357 -18.91 3.68 -8.48
C VAL A 357 -18.57 4.28 -9.84
N ILE A 358 -17.29 4.61 -10.05
CA ILE A 358 -16.77 5.10 -11.32
C ILE A 358 -16.91 4.04 -12.42
N PHE A 359 -16.50 2.79 -12.18
CA PHE A 359 -16.59 1.72 -13.18
C PHE A 359 -18.03 1.44 -13.60
N VAL A 360 -18.99 1.47 -12.66
CA VAL A 360 -20.42 1.29 -12.97
C VAL A 360 -20.96 2.46 -13.81
N ARG A 361 -20.53 3.71 -13.56
CA ARG A 361 -20.94 4.88 -14.36
C ARG A 361 -20.30 4.92 -15.75
N MET A 362 -19.03 4.52 -15.88
CA MET A 362 -18.30 4.57 -17.17
C MET A 362 -18.64 3.40 -18.08
N PHE A 363 -18.90 2.20 -17.52
CA PHE A 363 -19.22 1.00 -18.30
C PHE A 363 -20.59 0.44 -17.90
N PRO A 364 -21.68 1.22 -18.07
CA PRO A 364 -23.02 0.75 -17.71
C PRO A 364 -23.39 -0.52 -18.49
N LYS A 365 -22.88 -0.69 -19.72
CA LYS A 365 -23.13 -1.85 -20.58
C LYS A 365 -22.38 -3.13 -20.17
N MET A 366 -21.24 -3.05 -19.47
CA MET A 366 -20.50 -4.23 -18.99
C MET A 366 -20.95 -4.69 -17.60
N PHE A 367 -21.49 -3.77 -16.78
CA PHE A 367 -22.01 -4.06 -15.44
C PHE A 367 -23.55 -4.04 -15.34
N ALA A 368 -24.26 -3.78 -16.45
CA ALA A 368 -25.66 -4.11 -16.59
C ALA A 368 -25.80 -5.64 -16.57
N SER A 369 -25.94 -6.18 -15.36
CA SER A 369 -26.53 -7.50 -15.17
C SER A 369 -27.81 -7.56 -16.01
N SER A 370 -27.92 -8.57 -16.87
CA SER A 370 -29.09 -8.89 -17.69
C SER A 370 -30.36 -8.87 -16.83
N ARG A 371 -30.96 -7.69 -16.74
CA ARG A 371 -32.35 -7.48 -16.37
C ARG A 371 -33.06 -6.90 -17.56
N GLU A 372 -32.85 -7.54 -18.70
CA GLU A 372 -33.84 -7.57 -19.77
C GLU A 372 -34.89 -8.60 -19.36
N ALA A 373 -35.64 -8.25 -18.31
CA ALA A 373 -36.84 -8.95 -17.89
C ALA A 373 -37.83 -7.89 -17.39
N THR A 374 -38.66 -7.49 -18.34
CA THR A 374 -40.02 -6.98 -18.13
C THR A 374 -40.17 -5.50 -17.80
N VAL A 375 -40.05 -4.67 -18.84
CA VAL A 375 -41.07 -3.62 -19.09
C VAL A 375 -41.54 -3.72 -20.54
N ASN A 376 -42.13 -4.87 -20.89
CA ASN A 376 -43.07 -4.97 -22.00
C ASN A 376 -44.49 -4.71 -21.45
N LEU A 377 -44.72 -3.47 -21.01
CA LEU A 377 -46.03 -2.99 -20.61
C LEU A 377 -46.26 -1.60 -21.19
N ARG A 378 -46.19 -1.53 -22.53
CA ARG A 378 -46.73 -0.44 -23.36
C ARG A 378 -46.81 -0.86 -24.82
N LYS A 379 -47.49 -1.98 -25.08
CA LYS A 379 -47.99 -2.30 -26.44
C LYS A 379 -49.26 -3.14 -26.39
N TYR A 380 -50.24 -2.70 -25.62
CA TYR A 380 -51.66 -2.97 -25.86
C TYR A 380 -52.41 -1.70 -25.53
N GLY A 381 -53.00 -1.08 -26.54
CA GLY A 381 -53.69 0.20 -26.41
C GLY A 381 -53.82 0.92 -27.74
N GLY A 382 -54.27 0.20 -28.77
CA GLY A 382 -54.51 0.76 -30.08
C GLY A 382 -55.51 -0.08 -30.84
N ARG A 383 -56.78 0.33 -30.75
CA ARG A 383 -57.88 0.03 -31.67
C ARG A 383 -58.73 -1.22 -31.35
N SER A 384 -59.85 -0.99 -30.68
CA SER A 384 -61.11 -1.68 -31.00
C SER A 384 -62.27 -0.74 -30.72
N GLU A 385 -63.00 -0.41 -31.77
CA GLU A 385 -64.39 0.04 -31.70
C GLU A 385 -65.25 -1.04 -31.03
N GLY A 386 -66.37 -0.60 -30.45
CA GLY A 386 -67.62 -1.36 -30.51
C GLY A 386 -67.87 -2.42 -29.44
N MET A 387 -68.92 -2.13 -28.65
CA MET A 387 -69.86 -3.08 -28.04
C MET A 387 -69.41 -3.98 -26.87
N GLY A 388 -69.96 -3.63 -25.70
CA GLY A 388 -70.81 -4.58 -24.98
C GLY A 388 -70.19 -5.31 -23.80
N GLY A 389 -70.63 -4.96 -22.60
CA GLY A 389 -70.81 -5.92 -21.51
C GLY A 389 -69.80 -5.88 -20.36
N ALA A 390 -70.38 -5.62 -19.18
CA ALA A 390 -69.98 -6.12 -17.85
C ALA A 390 -68.89 -5.40 -17.03
N SER A 391 -69.40 -4.71 -16.00
CA SER A 391 -68.99 -4.74 -14.59
C SER A 391 -67.60 -4.21 -14.20
N ALA A 392 -67.57 -2.92 -13.85
CA ALA A 392 -66.60 -2.35 -12.93
C ALA A 392 -67.31 -1.49 -11.87
N VAL A 393 -66.94 -1.71 -10.62
CA VAL A 393 -67.51 -1.12 -9.39
C VAL A 393 -67.37 0.40 -9.42
N ARG A 394 -68.51 1.10 -9.45
CA ARG A 394 -68.63 2.56 -9.32
C ARG A 394 -68.60 2.93 -7.83
N CYS A 395 -67.53 3.57 -7.36
CA CYS A 395 -67.65 4.46 -6.20
C CYS A 395 -68.29 5.76 -6.69
N GLY A 396 -69.53 6.01 -6.30
CA GLY A 396 -70.28 7.21 -6.66
C GLY A 396 -69.80 8.43 -5.87
N PRO A 397 -69.90 9.65 -6.42
CA PRO A 397 -69.71 10.86 -5.65
C PRO A 397 -70.96 11.10 -4.79
N GLU A 398 -70.74 11.29 -3.49
CA GLU A 398 -71.75 11.77 -2.56
C GLU A 398 -72.10 13.23 -2.92
N LYS A 399 -73.39 13.53 -3.09
CA LYS A 399 -73.87 14.88 -3.41
C LYS A 399 -73.68 15.81 -2.21
N ALA A 400 -72.61 16.60 -2.20
CA ALA A 400 -72.48 17.75 -1.32
C ALA A 400 -73.18 18.97 -1.95
N LYS A 401 -74.31 19.38 -1.36
CA LYS A 401 -74.87 20.73 -1.52
C LYS A 401 -73.96 21.70 -0.78
N ASN A 402 -73.24 22.55 -1.52
CA ASN A 402 -73.00 23.96 -1.25
C ASN A 402 -71.92 24.49 -2.21
N ALA A 403 -72.24 25.57 -2.91
CA ALA A 403 -71.34 26.27 -3.80
C ALA A 403 -70.27 27.01 -3.01
N HIS A 404 -69.05 27.03 -3.55
CA HIS A 404 -67.78 27.55 -2.99
C HIS A 404 -66.98 26.56 -2.15
N ASN A 405 -66.38 25.56 -2.81
CA ASN A 405 -65.09 25.00 -2.40
C ASN A 405 -64.34 24.57 -3.67
N ILE A 406 -63.15 25.13 -3.89
CA ILE A 406 -62.26 24.74 -4.99
C ILE A 406 -61.56 23.45 -4.55
N THR A 407 -61.88 22.33 -5.20
CA THR A 407 -61.19 21.06 -5.00
C THR A 407 -59.91 21.04 -5.85
N TYR A 408 -58.75 21.06 -5.19
CA TYR A 408 -57.45 20.91 -5.84
C TYR A 408 -57.02 19.43 -5.81
N THR A 409 -56.84 18.82 -6.97
CA THR A 409 -56.32 17.46 -7.09
C THR A 409 -54.84 17.54 -7.43
N GLN A 410 -53.98 17.18 -6.48
CA GLN A 410 -52.53 17.15 -6.68
C GLN A 410 -52.08 15.72 -7.00
N THR A 411 -51.58 15.49 -8.20
CA THR A 411 -50.90 14.25 -8.58
C THR A 411 -49.40 14.43 -8.38
N PHE A 412 -48.81 13.59 -7.54
CA PHE A 412 -47.36 13.52 -7.36
C PHE A 412 -46.79 12.36 -8.16
N ASP A 413 -45.73 12.62 -8.91
CA ASP A 413 -44.93 11.58 -9.57
C ASP A 413 -43.73 11.27 -8.66
N ILE A 414 -43.68 10.07 -8.09
CA ILE A 414 -42.60 9.65 -7.20
C ILE A 414 -41.48 9.09 -8.08
N GLN A 415 -40.43 9.87 -8.32
CA GLN A 415 -39.20 9.39 -8.92
C GLN A 415 -38.34 8.71 -7.86
N TYR A 416 -38.26 7.38 -7.91
CA TYR A 416 -37.28 6.63 -7.12
C TYR A 416 -35.89 6.85 -7.72
N ALA A 417 -35.02 7.54 -6.99
CA ALA A 417 -33.58 7.43 -7.20
C ALA A 417 -33.09 6.16 -6.50
N ASP A 418 -32.17 5.42 -7.12
CA ASP A 418 -31.62 4.11 -6.69
C ASP A 418 -30.86 4.11 -5.32
N GLY A 419 -31.15 5.06 -4.41
CA GLY A 419 -30.48 5.25 -3.12
C GLY A 419 -31.33 5.06 -1.86
N ASP A 420 -32.67 4.98 -1.95
CA ASP A 420 -33.56 5.12 -0.78
C ASP A 420 -34.16 3.81 -0.23
N GLU A 421 -33.39 2.71 -0.16
CA GLU A 421 -33.85 1.51 0.56
C GLU A 421 -33.65 1.56 2.09
N THR A 422 -33.30 2.70 2.69
CA THR A 422 -33.11 2.78 4.15
C THR A 422 -33.79 3.97 4.83
N SER A 423 -35.11 4.02 4.74
CA SER A 423 -35.95 4.77 5.70
C SER A 423 -37.41 4.34 5.55
N LEU A 424 -37.84 3.31 6.27
CA LEU A 424 -39.26 3.07 6.54
C LEU A 424 -39.76 4.26 7.37
N VAL A 425 -40.41 5.24 6.73
CA VAL A 425 -41.17 6.26 7.44
C VAL A 425 -42.48 5.63 7.89
N HIS A 426 -42.69 5.68 9.19
CA HIS A 426 -43.88 5.26 9.92
C HIS A 426 -45.14 5.88 9.32
N MET A 427 -46.15 5.06 9.05
CA MET A 427 -47.49 5.53 8.70
C MET A 427 -48.25 5.68 10.02
N ASP A 428 -48.46 6.92 10.46
CA ASP A 428 -49.32 7.17 11.63
C ASP A 428 -50.78 6.98 11.22
N ASP A 429 -51.38 5.89 11.72
CA ASP A 429 -52.83 5.65 11.68
C ASP A 429 -53.54 6.70 12.55
N PHE A 430 -54.03 7.77 11.92
CA PHE A 430 -55.02 8.64 12.56
C PHE A 430 -56.43 8.10 12.30
N ASN A 431 -56.86 7.17 13.15
CA ASN A 431 -58.29 6.93 13.36
C ASN A 431 -58.69 7.11 14.83
N SER A 432 -59.63 8.04 15.02
CA SER A 432 -60.53 8.23 16.16
C SER A 432 -59.96 8.74 17.49
N LYS A 433 -60.22 10.02 17.77
CA LYS A 433 -60.89 10.44 19.03
C LYS A 433 -61.47 11.85 18.87
N ARG A 434 -62.79 11.93 18.93
CA ARG A 434 -63.61 13.15 18.99
C ARG A 434 -63.03 14.16 20.01
N ARG A 435 -62.88 15.43 19.60
CA ARG A 435 -62.92 16.59 20.51
C ARG A 435 -64.07 17.51 20.08
N LYS A 436 -64.89 17.89 21.06
CA LYS A 436 -66.01 18.86 20.94
C LYS A 436 -65.47 20.27 20.66
N PRO A 437 -66.25 21.15 20.02
CA PRO A 437 -65.92 22.57 19.94
C PRO A 437 -66.41 23.28 21.20
N GLU A 438 -65.57 24.16 21.75
CA GLU A 438 -65.95 25.12 22.78
C GLU A 438 -65.81 26.52 22.19
N SER A 439 -66.91 27.26 22.19
CA SER A 439 -66.98 28.65 21.74
C SER A 439 -66.50 29.60 22.83
N SER A 440 -65.85 30.69 22.46
CA SER A 440 -66.10 32.01 23.08
C SER A 440 -65.44 33.14 22.29
N ASN A 441 -66.14 34.25 22.31
CA ASN A 441 -65.99 35.48 21.54
C ASN A 441 -64.94 36.44 22.12
N GLY A 442 -64.63 37.49 21.34
CA GLY A 442 -64.10 38.79 21.81
C GLY A 442 -62.82 39.16 21.04
N SER A 443 -62.89 39.81 19.88
CA SER A 443 -63.18 41.24 19.62
C SER A 443 -62.06 42.20 20.04
N GLU A 444 -61.56 42.94 19.02
CA GLU A 444 -61.00 44.31 19.06
C GLU A 444 -59.60 44.51 19.72
N ALA A 445 -58.72 45.40 19.27
CA ALA A 445 -58.65 46.30 18.11
C ALA A 445 -57.20 46.86 18.01
N SER A 446 -56.84 47.29 16.79
CA SER A 446 -56.01 48.46 16.42
C SER A 446 -54.66 48.72 17.11
N LEU A 447 -53.58 48.65 16.33
CA LEU A 447 -52.97 49.82 15.67
C LEU A 447 -52.07 49.37 14.51
#